data_AF-A0A9D7SEU4-F1
#
_entry.id   AF-A0A9D7SEU4-F1
#
_cell.length_a   1.000
_cell.length_b   1.000
_cell.length_c   1.000
_cell.angle_alpha   90.00
_cell.angle_beta   90.00
_cell.angle_gamma   90.00
#
_symmetry.space_group_name_H-M   'P 1'
#
loop_
_entity.id
_entity.type
_entity.pdbx_description
1 polymer ?
#
loop_
_entity_poly.entity_id
_entity_poly.type
_entity_poly.pdbx_seq_one_letter_code
_entity_poly.pdbx_strand_id
1 'polypeptide(L)'
;MKDILSKWGFSSCTPAFGRVQFNSVIRDAVFLGGGFSVPEIETNFSNTKLGRSVMAIDIYSGEVLAASDLTDGSIGGATVGPVSAGIIPFEFVLNSGMAQRAYFLDYKGGLWSWGSKAVVASSPYVDFRQDSSQITSWKVRKVFQDDDTVGKGARYTTLPAPFRVGSFPGVGKTGSAAPTAAGIAFVSGDRNNPLDREYDATNPVPVNHRLTVVFDRQDSRAWSFDTAAGPDNGIRFANLKDFSNNIVSSTPANSCSDPIFGLITPGCPNYYLAPYTGLPPVPITPSFGYYINFPAISGGYIPKGINPPLVVAGSLFYAYFSPLDSDPCVGGSGTTNSYLTTDVMNPLVSDSRGGLLSVSGLKFTWAGVASDFFAIGTRAVLQGGALSVSDPKAGMSATTMGINTIQGNATQRFPKPRAWRTVH
;
A
#
# COMPACT_ATOMS: atom_id res chain seq x y z
N MET A 1 -10.94 -17.96 20.38
CA MET A 1 -11.67 -16.72 20.04
C MET A 1 -11.57 -15.69 21.16
N LYS A 2 -11.99 -16.02 22.40
CA LYS A 2 -11.87 -15.13 23.58
C LYS A 2 -10.45 -14.56 23.75
N ASP A 3 -9.44 -15.39 23.50
CA ASP A 3 -8.02 -14.98 23.60
C ASP A 3 -7.63 -13.95 22.54
N ILE A 4 -8.19 -14.01 21.33
CA ILE A 4 -7.94 -13.01 20.28
C ILE A 4 -8.58 -11.68 20.67
N LEU A 5 -9.87 -11.70 21.02
CA LEU A 5 -10.62 -10.48 21.39
C LEU A 5 -10.03 -9.78 22.62
N SER A 6 -9.50 -10.54 23.58
CA SER A 6 -8.83 -9.98 24.76
C SER A 6 -7.55 -9.19 24.45
N LYS A 7 -6.99 -9.36 23.24
CA LYS A 7 -5.78 -8.68 22.77
C LYS A 7 -6.10 -7.60 21.73
N TRP A 8 -7.31 -7.06 21.68
CA TRP A 8 -7.62 -5.95 20.78
C TRP A 8 -7.06 -4.64 21.32
N GLY A 9 -6.58 -3.79 20.42
CA GLY A 9 -6.12 -2.43 20.71
C GLY A 9 -7.26 -1.43 20.57
N PHE A 10 -6.91 -0.15 20.50
CA PHE A 10 -7.90 0.89 20.24
C PHE A 10 -8.47 0.76 18.83
N SER A 11 -9.80 0.75 18.71
CA SER A 11 -10.50 0.55 17.44
C SER A 11 -10.36 1.77 16.52
N SER A 12 -9.19 1.95 15.92
CA SER A 12 -8.88 2.97 14.91
C SER A 12 -9.09 2.47 13.48
N CYS A 13 -9.36 1.18 13.31
CA CYS A 13 -9.46 0.54 12.01
C CYS A 13 -10.73 0.95 11.29
N THR A 14 -10.60 1.28 10.02
CA THR A 14 -11.77 1.42 9.16
C THR A 14 -12.31 0.02 8.83
N PRO A 15 -13.58 -0.28 9.16
CA PRO A 15 -14.18 -1.56 8.78
C PRO A 15 -14.35 -1.60 7.26
N ALA A 16 -14.07 -2.77 6.67
CA ALA A 16 -14.30 -2.99 5.25
C ALA A 16 -15.26 -4.15 5.04
N PHE A 17 -16.07 -4.06 3.98
CA PHE A 17 -17.02 -5.11 3.65
C PHE A 17 -16.60 -5.85 2.39
N GLY A 18 -16.75 -7.17 2.43
CA GLY A 18 -16.44 -8.03 1.30
C GLY A 18 -17.33 -9.27 1.31
N ARG A 19 -17.51 -9.86 0.14
CA ARG A 19 -18.24 -11.12 -0.01
C ARG A 19 -17.27 -12.28 -0.08
N VAL A 20 -17.52 -13.33 0.68
CA VAL A 20 -16.70 -14.54 0.75
C VAL A 20 -17.56 -15.79 0.71
N GLN A 21 -16.91 -16.95 0.60
CA GLN A 21 -17.53 -18.25 0.78
C GLN A 21 -17.11 -18.83 2.14
N PHE A 22 -18.07 -19.29 2.94
CA PHE A 22 -17.86 -19.94 4.22
C PHE A 22 -18.63 -21.26 4.22
N ASN A 23 -17.93 -22.37 4.44
CA ASN A 23 -18.45 -23.73 4.27
C ASN A 23 -19.31 -23.91 3.00
N SER A 24 -18.77 -23.46 1.86
CA SER A 24 -19.44 -23.47 0.56
C SER A 24 -20.64 -22.53 0.39
N VAL A 25 -21.00 -21.74 1.40
CA VAL A 25 -22.11 -20.77 1.34
C VAL A 25 -21.59 -19.35 1.22
N ILE A 26 -22.24 -18.54 0.37
CA ILE A 26 -21.89 -17.11 0.23
C ILE A 26 -22.30 -16.34 1.48
N ARG A 27 -21.38 -15.50 1.98
CA ARG A 27 -21.58 -14.61 3.13
C ARG A 27 -21.04 -13.22 2.79
N ASP A 28 -21.73 -12.21 3.30
CA ASP A 28 -21.19 -10.85 3.34
C ASP A 28 -20.52 -10.66 4.70
N ALA A 29 -19.27 -10.22 4.69
CA ALA A 29 -18.41 -10.19 5.86
C ALA A 29 -17.86 -8.78 6.12
N VAL A 30 -17.76 -8.42 7.41
CA VAL A 30 -17.00 -7.28 7.89
C VAL A 30 -15.58 -7.74 8.22
N PHE A 31 -14.59 -7.07 7.66
CA PHE A 31 -13.18 -7.27 7.94
C PHE A 31 -12.67 -6.20 8.91
N LEU A 32 -12.02 -6.64 9.98
CA LEU A 32 -11.55 -5.80 11.07
C LEU A 32 -10.08 -6.11 11.40
N GLY A 33 -9.27 -5.06 11.50
CA GLY A 33 -7.95 -5.13 12.11
C GLY A 33 -8.06 -5.05 13.64
N GLY A 34 -7.05 -5.57 14.33
CA GLY A 34 -7.05 -5.64 15.79
C GLY A 34 -6.98 -4.28 16.50
N GLY A 35 -6.70 -3.18 15.79
CA GLY A 35 -6.66 -1.83 16.35
C GLY A 35 -5.26 -1.34 16.68
N PHE A 36 -5.14 -0.05 16.97
CA PHE A 36 -3.86 0.61 17.28
C PHE A 36 -3.38 0.27 18.70
N SER A 37 -2.07 0.03 18.81
CA SER A 37 -1.38 -0.15 20.09
C SER A 37 0.12 0.06 19.90
N VAL A 38 0.74 0.84 20.79
CA VAL A 38 2.20 1.06 20.81
C VAL A 38 2.74 0.67 22.18
N PRO A 39 4.07 0.47 22.35
CA PRO A 39 4.64 0.05 23.63
C PRO A 39 4.15 0.88 24.83
N GLU A 40 3.97 2.19 24.65
CA GLU A 40 3.48 3.15 25.64
C GLU A 40 2.05 2.85 26.10
N ILE A 41 1.22 2.30 25.22
CA ILE A 41 -0.13 1.81 25.56
C ILE A 41 -0.02 0.47 26.26
N GLU A 42 0.80 -0.44 25.74
CA GLU A 42 0.93 -1.84 26.19
C GLU A 42 1.46 -1.98 27.61
N THR A 43 2.28 -1.05 28.08
CA THR A 43 2.76 -1.01 29.48
C THR A 43 1.61 -0.96 30.47
N ASN A 44 0.50 -0.29 30.13
CA ASN A 44 -0.72 -0.25 30.93
C ASN A 44 -1.48 -1.60 30.96
N PHE A 45 -1.11 -2.54 30.10
CA PHE A 45 -1.73 -3.87 29.96
C PHE A 45 -0.72 -4.99 30.20
N SER A 46 0.18 -4.81 31.18
CA SER A 46 1.21 -5.79 31.55
C SER A 46 2.11 -6.20 30.37
N ASN A 47 2.38 -5.27 29.45
CA ASN A 47 3.13 -5.48 28.20
C ASN A 47 2.49 -6.50 27.24
N THR A 48 1.18 -6.75 27.37
CA THR A 48 0.42 -7.58 26.43
C THR A 48 0.47 -6.94 25.04
N LYS A 49 0.82 -7.73 24.02
CA LYS A 49 0.85 -7.26 22.62
C LYS A 49 -0.57 -7.16 22.05
N LEU A 50 -1.14 -5.96 22.08
CA LEU A 50 -2.49 -5.67 21.59
C LEU A 50 -2.57 -5.35 20.09
N GLY A 51 -3.72 -5.53 19.45
CA GLY A 51 -3.98 -5.09 18.09
C GLY A 51 -3.33 -5.90 16.97
N ARG A 52 -2.62 -7.00 17.28
CA ARG A 52 -2.00 -7.91 16.31
C ARG A 52 -2.94 -9.04 15.91
N SER A 53 -4.13 -8.68 15.43
CA SER A 53 -5.09 -9.66 14.94
C SER A 53 -5.83 -9.16 13.71
N VAL A 54 -6.38 -10.10 12.97
CA VAL A 54 -7.34 -9.84 11.88
C VAL A 54 -8.56 -10.73 12.07
N MET A 55 -9.73 -10.19 11.76
CA MET A 55 -11.00 -10.89 11.94
C MET A 55 -11.96 -10.60 10.79
N ALA A 56 -12.74 -11.62 10.42
CA ALA A 56 -13.86 -11.53 9.51
C ALA A 56 -15.12 -12.04 10.22
N ILE A 57 -16.18 -11.23 10.20
CA ILE A 57 -17.44 -11.49 10.91
C ILE A 57 -18.57 -11.43 9.88
N ASP A 58 -19.51 -12.37 9.95
CA ASP A 58 -20.73 -12.33 9.16
C ASP A 58 -21.58 -11.11 9.53
N ILE A 59 -22.00 -10.34 8.53
CA ILE A 59 -22.76 -9.10 8.76
C ILE A 59 -24.11 -9.37 9.43
N TYR A 60 -24.75 -10.49 9.11
CA TYR A 60 -26.13 -10.76 9.53
C TYR A 60 -26.20 -11.37 10.93
N SER A 61 -25.33 -12.33 11.22
CA SER A 61 -25.38 -13.13 12.45
C SER A 61 -24.37 -12.70 13.52
N GLY A 62 -23.33 -11.94 13.14
CA GLY A 62 -22.19 -11.69 14.02
C GLY A 62 -21.29 -12.91 14.23
N GLU A 63 -21.49 -14.00 13.46
CA GLU A 63 -20.64 -15.18 13.51
C GLU A 63 -19.22 -14.84 13.05
N VAL A 64 -18.20 -15.27 13.80
CA VAL A 64 -16.81 -15.14 13.37
C VAL A 64 -16.53 -16.17 12.28
N LEU A 65 -16.41 -15.70 11.05
CA LEU A 65 -16.11 -16.53 9.87
C LEU A 65 -14.65 -16.98 9.85
N ALA A 66 -13.74 -16.10 10.25
CA ALA A 66 -12.33 -16.40 10.41
C ALA A 66 -11.64 -15.37 11.32
N ALA A 67 -10.56 -15.77 12.00
CA ALA A 67 -9.71 -14.86 12.75
C ALA A 67 -8.28 -15.41 12.80
N SER A 68 -7.28 -14.53 12.88
CA SER A 68 -5.87 -14.90 13.05
C SER A 68 -5.19 -13.99 14.09
N ASP A 69 -4.41 -14.58 14.98
CA ASP A 69 -3.49 -13.89 15.89
C ASP A 69 -2.11 -13.83 15.20
N LEU A 70 -1.64 -12.63 14.89
CA LEU A 70 -0.38 -12.45 14.17
C LEU A 70 0.85 -12.60 15.05
N THR A 71 0.67 -12.74 16.37
CA THR A 71 1.77 -13.08 17.28
C THR A 71 2.19 -14.55 17.19
N ASP A 72 1.44 -15.37 16.45
CA ASP A 72 1.78 -16.77 16.19
C ASP A 72 3.14 -16.89 15.46
N GLY A 73 4.01 -17.76 15.98
CA GLY A 73 5.33 -18.02 15.41
C GLY A 73 5.29 -18.60 13.99
N SER A 74 4.18 -19.21 13.59
CA SER A 74 3.95 -19.71 12.22
C SER A 74 3.69 -18.60 11.20
N ILE A 75 3.43 -17.37 11.63
CA ILE A 75 3.15 -16.23 10.74
C ILE A 75 4.34 -15.27 10.69
N GLY A 76 4.86 -14.89 11.86
CA GLY A 76 5.92 -13.88 11.95
C GLY A 76 6.45 -13.63 13.36
N GLY A 77 5.76 -14.13 14.40
CA GLY A 77 6.21 -14.05 15.78
C GLY A 77 6.13 -12.63 16.37
N ALA A 78 6.93 -12.36 17.41
CA ALA A 78 6.81 -11.18 18.27
C ALA A 78 7.12 -9.82 17.60
N THR A 79 7.59 -9.80 16.35
CA THR A 79 8.01 -8.57 15.64
C THR A 79 6.89 -7.89 14.86
N VAL A 80 5.70 -8.50 14.78
CA VAL A 80 4.55 -7.94 14.05
C VAL A 80 3.94 -6.75 14.81
N GLY A 81 3.70 -5.66 14.09
CA GLY A 81 3.01 -4.47 14.61
C GLY A 81 1.49 -4.67 14.76
N PRO A 82 0.79 -3.78 15.48
CA PRO A 82 -0.67 -3.73 15.40
C PRO A 82 -1.17 -3.48 13.96
N VAL A 83 -2.35 -4.01 13.65
CA VAL A 83 -3.08 -3.73 12.40
C VAL A 83 -4.06 -2.60 12.68
N SER A 84 -3.59 -1.36 12.55
CA SER A 84 -4.29 -0.16 13.04
C SER A 84 -5.19 0.53 12.01
N ALA A 85 -4.82 0.48 10.72
CA ALA A 85 -5.55 1.16 9.66
C ALA A 85 -6.82 0.40 9.22
N GLY A 86 -6.75 -0.92 9.19
CA GLY A 86 -7.83 -1.81 8.76
C GLY A 86 -7.38 -2.79 7.69
N ILE A 87 -8.35 -3.44 7.05
CA ILE A 87 -8.14 -4.54 6.11
C ILE A 87 -8.93 -4.25 4.84
N ILE A 88 -8.34 -4.46 3.67
CA ILE A 88 -9.00 -4.27 2.37
C ILE A 88 -9.28 -5.62 1.72
N PRO A 89 -10.52 -6.13 1.73
CA PRO A 89 -10.89 -7.29 0.92
C PRO A 89 -10.72 -6.96 -0.57
N PHE A 90 -10.21 -7.93 -1.32
CA PHE A 90 -9.76 -7.74 -2.69
C PHE A 90 -10.28 -8.85 -3.61
N GLU A 91 -11.00 -8.42 -4.63
CA GLU A 91 -11.44 -9.25 -5.76
C GLU A 91 -10.29 -9.36 -6.77
N PHE A 92 -9.56 -10.47 -6.70
CA PHE A 92 -8.49 -10.76 -7.65
C PHE A 92 -9.03 -11.35 -8.96
N VAL A 93 -10.02 -12.24 -8.84
CA VAL A 93 -10.72 -12.85 -9.97
C VAL A 93 -11.80 -11.90 -10.44
N LEU A 94 -11.61 -11.33 -11.63
CA LEU A 94 -12.48 -10.30 -12.19
C LEU A 94 -13.93 -10.74 -12.28
N ASN A 95 -14.84 -9.85 -11.87
CA ASN A 95 -16.28 -10.05 -11.95
C ASN A 95 -16.78 -11.29 -11.19
N SER A 96 -15.99 -11.81 -10.25
CA SER A 96 -16.45 -12.85 -9.33
C SER A 96 -17.43 -12.30 -8.30
N GLY A 97 -17.36 -10.99 -8.01
CA GLY A 97 -18.15 -10.34 -6.97
C GLY A 97 -17.77 -10.77 -5.55
N MET A 98 -16.67 -11.49 -5.40
CA MET A 98 -16.17 -12.05 -4.14
C MET A 98 -14.71 -11.68 -3.93
N ALA A 99 -14.30 -11.54 -2.68
CA ALA A 99 -12.90 -11.41 -2.32
C ALA A 99 -12.23 -12.79 -2.34
N GLN A 100 -11.03 -12.88 -2.92
CA GLN A 100 -10.18 -14.07 -2.82
C GLN A 100 -9.02 -13.89 -1.82
N ARG A 101 -8.76 -12.64 -1.46
CA ARG A 101 -7.75 -12.25 -0.49
C ARG A 101 -8.14 -10.93 0.15
N ALA A 102 -7.48 -10.58 1.24
CA ALA A 102 -7.51 -9.26 1.81
C ALA A 102 -6.09 -8.75 2.08
N TYR A 103 -5.88 -7.44 2.01
CA TYR A 103 -4.59 -6.80 2.26
C TYR A 103 -4.65 -5.86 3.44
N PHE A 104 -3.57 -5.84 4.23
CA PHE A 104 -3.44 -4.93 5.35
C PHE A 104 -1.97 -4.67 5.66
N LEU A 105 -1.73 -3.55 6.35
CA LEU A 105 -0.42 -3.18 6.85
C LEU A 105 -0.40 -3.36 8.36
N ASP A 106 0.73 -3.83 8.88
CA ASP A 106 1.05 -3.65 10.28
C ASP A 106 1.83 -2.35 10.48
N TYR A 107 1.78 -1.81 11.69
CA TYR A 107 2.45 -0.56 12.06
C TYR A 107 3.98 -0.61 11.96
N LYS A 108 4.58 -1.80 11.95
CA LYS A 108 6.04 -2.04 11.87
C LYS A 108 6.51 -2.36 10.45
N GLY A 109 5.70 -2.09 9.43
CA GLY A 109 6.11 -2.15 8.03
C GLY A 109 5.94 -3.50 7.35
N GLY A 110 5.22 -4.44 7.95
CA GLY A 110 4.74 -5.62 7.24
C GLY A 110 3.53 -5.29 6.37
N LEU A 111 3.61 -5.60 5.07
CA LEU A 111 2.44 -5.74 4.21
C LEU A 111 2.04 -7.21 4.16
N TRP A 112 0.78 -7.48 4.43
CA TRP A 112 0.25 -8.83 4.58
C TRP A 112 -0.91 -9.08 3.64
N SER A 113 -1.05 -10.35 3.26
CA SER A 113 -2.19 -10.87 2.54
C SER A 113 -2.86 -11.95 3.38
N TRP A 114 -4.18 -11.87 3.53
CA TRP A 114 -4.99 -12.93 4.09
C TRP A 114 -5.73 -13.63 2.96
N GLY A 115 -5.34 -14.87 2.65
CA GLY A 115 -5.85 -15.61 1.49
C GLY A 115 -5.27 -17.02 1.40
N SER A 116 -5.50 -17.71 0.30
CA SER A 116 -4.97 -19.07 0.11
C SER A 116 -3.43 -19.09 -0.02
N LYS A 117 -2.78 -20.06 0.64
CA LYS A 117 -1.37 -20.42 0.43
C LYS A 117 -1.19 -21.69 -0.44
N ALA A 118 -2.29 -22.25 -0.96
CA ALA A 118 -2.22 -23.41 -1.86
C ALA A 118 -1.56 -23.04 -3.18
N VAL A 119 -0.82 -23.96 -3.78
CA VAL A 119 -0.09 -23.75 -5.04
C VAL A 119 -0.36 -24.88 -6.04
N VAL A 120 -0.17 -24.57 -7.32
CA VAL A 120 -0.26 -25.52 -8.44
C VAL A 120 0.98 -26.42 -8.45
N ALA A 121 0.79 -27.73 -8.68
CA ALA A 121 1.86 -28.71 -8.73
C ALA A 121 2.36 -29.04 -10.16
N SER A 122 1.67 -28.56 -11.19
CA SER A 122 1.93 -28.92 -12.59
C SER A 122 2.58 -27.78 -13.39
N SER A 123 3.54 -28.14 -14.25
CA SER A 123 4.15 -27.23 -15.22
C SER A 123 3.13 -26.64 -16.20
N PRO A 124 3.29 -25.38 -16.67
CA PRO A 124 4.37 -24.41 -16.38
C PRO A 124 4.11 -23.51 -15.16
N TYR A 125 3.16 -23.87 -14.31
CA TYR A 125 2.67 -23.06 -13.19
C TYR A 125 3.06 -23.64 -11.83
N VAL A 126 4.07 -24.50 -11.76
CA VAL A 126 4.54 -25.05 -10.47
C VAL A 126 4.80 -23.90 -9.50
N ASP A 127 4.33 -24.03 -8.27
CA ASP A 127 4.43 -23.03 -7.21
C ASP A 127 3.61 -21.73 -7.41
N PHE A 128 2.73 -21.68 -8.42
CA PHE A 128 1.78 -20.58 -8.55
C PHE A 128 0.64 -20.75 -7.58
N ARG A 129 0.29 -19.69 -6.85
CA ARG A 129 -0.82 -19.74 -5.90
C ARG A 129 -2.17 -20.02 -6.58
N GLN A 130 -3.04 -20.65 -5.81
CA GLN A 130 -4.44 -20.89 -6.15
C GLN A 130 -5.32 -20.07 -5.19
N ASP A 131 -5.75 -18.91 -5.68
CA ASP A 131 -6.67 -18.04 -4.96
C ASP A 131 -8.07 -18.66 -4.84
N SER A 132 -8.72 -18.47 -3.70
CA SER A 132 -10.06 -18.99 -3.43
C SER A 132 -10.85 -18.03 -2.55
N SER A 133 -12.15 -17.92 -2.79
CA SER A 133 -13.05 -17.12 -1.93
C SER A 133 -13.45 -17.85 -0.64
N GLN A 134 -13.06 -19.13 -0.48
CA GLN A 134 -13.38 -19.93 0.69
C GLN A 134 -12.54 -19.49 1.91
N ILE A 135 -13.14 -18.69 2.80
CA ILE A 135 -12.42 -18.04 3.90
C ILE A 135 -11.85 -19.03 4.93
N THR A 136 -12.42 -20.25 5.03
CA THR A 136 -11.91 -21.28 5.93
C THR A 136 -10.54 -21.83 5.51
N SER A 137 -10.13 -21.64 4.26
CA SER A 137 -8.79 -22.03 3.78
C SER A 137 -7.79 -20.86 3.82
N TRP A 138 -8.22 -19.66 4.21
CA TRP A 138 -7.35 -18.48 4.21
C TRP A 138 -6.32 -18.54 5.34
N LYS A 139 -5.10 -18.13 5.00
CA LYS A 139 -3.96 -18.00 5.89
C LYS A 139 -3.33 -16.62 5.71
N VAL A 140 -2.75 -16.09 6.77
CA VAL A 140 -1.98 -14.85 6.70
C VAL A 140 -0.62 -15.17 6.08
N ARG A 141 -0.20 -14.34 5.12
CA ARG A 141 1.07 -14.43 4.41
C ARG A 141 1.74 -13.07 4.37
N LYS A 142 3.04 -13.02 4.64
CA LYS A 142 3.82 -11.79 4.46
C LYS A 142 4.07 -11.56 2.97
N VAL A 143 3.68 -10.39 2.48
CA VAL A 143 3.92 -9.96 1.10
C VAL A 143 5.20 -9.15 1.02
N PHE A 144 5.40 -8.22 1.97
CA PHE A 144 6.56 -7.36 2.03
C PHE A 144 6.93 -7.02 3.48
N GLN A 145 8.22 -6.81 3.73
CA GLN A 145 8.73 -6.25 4.98
C GLN A 145 9.55 -5.01 4.66
N ASP A 146 9.19 -3.91 5.32
CA ASP A 146 10.06 -2.77 5.44
C ASP A 146 11.11 -3.03 6.52
N ASP A 147 12.37 -3.23 6.12
CA ASP A 147 13.42 -3.71 7.03
C ASP A 147 13.95 -2.57 7.94
N ASP A 148 13.72 -2.70 9.25
CA ASP A 148 14.25 -1.81 10.28
C ASP A 148 15.81 -1.79 10.30
N THR A 149 16.45 -2.90 9.93
CA THR A 149 17.92 -3.10 9.99
C THR A 149 18.72 -2.23 9.02
N VAL A 150 18.09 -1.62 8.02
CA VAL A 150 18.73 -0.72 7.05
C VAL A 150 18.43 0.75 7.37
N GLY A 151 17.98 1.06 8.60
CA GLY A 151 17.67 2.43 9.04
C GLY A 151 16.40 3.00 8.40
N LYS A 152 15.54 2.15 7.83
CA LYS A 152 14.38 2.59 7.05
C LYS A 152 13.03 2.39 7.75
N GLY A 153 13.06 1.99 9.03
CA GLY A 153 11.95 1.54 9.87
C GLY A 153 10.74 2.46 9.95
N ALA A 154 10.02 2.57 8.84
CA ALA A 154 8.90 3.44 8.71
C ALA A 154 7.69 2.85 9.43
N ARG A 155 6.77 3.74 9.80
CA ARG A 155 5.50 3.38 10.43
C ARG A 155 4.38 3.46 9.42
N TYR A 156 3.33 2.68 9.65
CA TYR A 156 2.21 2.58 8.73
C TYR A 156 0.89 2.69 9.49
N THR A 157 0.13 3.72 9.15
CA THR A 157 -1.15 4.03 9.82
C THR A 157 -2.29 4.32 8.83
N THR A 158 -2.01 4.15 7.53
CA THR A 158 -2.98 4.31 6.43
C THR A 158 -3.32 2.96 5.81
N LEU A 159 -4.48 2.86 5.16
CA LEU A 159 -4.86 1.66 4.41
C LEU A 159 -3.97 1.47 3.16
N PRO A 160 -3.64 0.23 2.78
CA PRO A 160 -3.08 -0.04 1.47
C PRO A 160 -4.15 0.13 0.37
N ALA A 161 -3.71 0.40 -0.85
CA ALA A 161 -4.54 0.50 -2.05
C ALA A 161 -4.20 -0.63 -3.03
N PRO A 162 -4.78 -1.82 -2.85
CA PRO A 162 -4.62 -2.90 -3.80
C PRO A 162 -5.36 -2.60 -5.11
N PHE A 163 -4.74 -2.94 -6.23
CA PHE A 163 -5.30 -2.81 -7.57
C PHE A 163 -4.95 -4.03 -8.42
N ARG A 164 -5.82 -4.33 -9.36
CA ARG A 164 -5.64 -5.47 -10.26
C ARG A 164 -4.73 -5.08 -11.41
N VAL A 165 -3.67 -5.85 -11.65
CA VAL A 165 -2.88 -5.70 -12.87
C VAL A 165 -3.51 -6.58 -13.96
N GLY A 166 -3.99 -5.97 -15.05
CA GLY A 166 -4.69 -6.67 -16.12
C GLY A 166 -3.76 -7.62 -16.88
N SER A 167 -2.70 -7.08 -17.45
CA SER A 167 -1.59 -7.83 -18.06
C SER A 167 -0.31 -7.43 -17.35
N PHE A 168 0.28 -8.34 -16.58
CA PHE A 168 1.51 -8.08 -15.85
C PHE A 168 2.70 -8.19 -16.80
N PRO A 169 3.53 -7.14 -16.95
CA PRO A 169 4.65 -7.13 -17.90
C PRO A 169 5.92 -7.79 -17.35
N GLY A 170 5.87 -8.37 -16.14
CA GLY A 170 7.01 -9.01 -15.50
C GLY A 170 7.25 -10.45 -15.97
N VAL A 171 8.48 -10.93 -15.76
CA VAL A 171 8.89 -12.30 -16.09
C VAL A 171 8.75 -13.23 -14.90
N GLY A 172 8.30 -14.46 -15.14
CA GLY A 172 8.36 -15.54 -14.16
C GLY A 172 9.81 -15.96 -13.86
N LYS A 173 10.00 -16.82 -12.86
CA LYS A 173 11.30 -17.48 -12.65
C LYS A 173 11.62 -18.34 -13.89
N THR A 174 12.91 -18.53 -14.20
CA THR A 174 13.37 -19.30 -15.37
C THR A 174 12.57 -20.60 -15.56
N GLY A 175 11.98 -20.77 -16.75
CA GLY A 175 11.16 -21.94 -17.09
C GLY A 175 9.69 -21.87 -16.65
N SER A 176 9.25 -20.77 -16.03
CA SER A 176 7.87 -20.56 -15.57
C SER A 176 7.12 -19.57 -16.48
N ALA A 177 5.78 -19.66 -16.48
CA ALA A 177 4.93 -18.69 -17.16
C ALA A 177 5.07 -17.27 -16.54
N ALA A 178 4.64 -16.24 -17.27
CA ALA A 178 4.51 -14.91 -16.69
C ALA A 178 3.40 -14.90 -15.62
N PRO A 179 3.64 -14.37 -14.41
CA PRO A 179 2.65 -14.43 -13.35
C PRO A 179 1.58 -13.36 -13.51
N THR A 180 0.39 -13.65 -13.00
CA THR A 180 -0.56 -12.61 -12.64
C THR A 180 -0.18 -12.00 -11.28
N ALA A 181 -0.49 -10.73 -11.08
CA ALA A 181 -0.14 -10.01 -9.85
C ALA A 181 -1.25 -9.06 -9.42
N ALA A 182 -1.36 -8.86 -8.11
CA ALA A 182 -2.01 -7.68 -7.57
C ALA A 182 -0.92 -6.64 -7.30
N GLY A 183 -1.14 -5.38 -7.68
CA GLY A 183 -0.31 -4.28 -7.23
C GLY A 183 -0.89 -3.73 -5.93
N ILE A 184 -0.03 -3.35 -4.99
CA ILE A 184 -0.46 -2.77 -3.72
C ILE A 184 0.35 -1.51 -3.50
N ALA A 185 -0.30 -0.36 -3.60
CA ALA A 185 0.29 0.93 -3.27
C ALA A 185 0.02 1.28 -1.80
N PHE A 186 1.00 1.81 -1.10
CA PHE A 186 0.85 2.23 0.29
C PHE A 186 1.87 3.31 0.62
N VAL A 187 1.53 4.18 1.56
CA VAL A 187 2.43 5.23 2.04
C VAL A 187 2.86 4.92 3.46
N SER A 188 4.10 5.27 3.78
CA SER A 188 4.58 5.21 5.15
C SER A 188 4.39 6.56 5.83
N GLY A 189 4.03 6.51 7.11
CA GLY A 189 3.74 7.65 7.96
C GLY A 189 3.01 7.22 9.22
N ASP A 190 3.35 7.87 10.34
CA ASP A 190 2.62 7.74 11.59
C ASP A 190 1.66 8.93 11.78
N ARG A 191 0.38 8.73 11.47
CA ARG A 191 -0.67 9.72 11.68
C ARG A 191 -0.94 9.98 13.17
N ASN A 192 -0.57 9.05 14.04
CA ASN A 192 -0.76 9.16 15.48
C ASN A 192 0.42 9.87 16.15
N ASN A 193 1.53 10.05 15.43
CA ASN A 193 2.67 10.87 15.84
C ASN A 193 3.03 11.91 14.75
N PRO A 194 2.15 12.90 14.47
CA PRO A 194 2.38 13.86 13.41
C PRO A 194 3.61 14.76 13.66
N LEU A 195 4.00 14.93 14.93
CA LEU A 195 5.08 15.83 15.35
C LEU A 195 6.39 15.11 15.69
N ASP A 196 6.53 13.83 15.35
CA ASP A 196 7.78 13.06 15.54
C ASP A 196 8.30 13.07 16.99
N ARG A 197 7.38 13.11 17.96
CA ARG A 197 7.70 13.08 19.39
C ARG A 197 8.03 11.66 19.83
N GLU A 198 8.81 11.54 20.90
CA GLU A 198 8.99 10.27 21.63
C GLU A 198 9.59 9.13 20.80
N TYR A 199 10.37 9.44 19.78
CA TYR A 199 11.27 8.44 19.20
C TYR A 199 12.46 8.18 20.12
N ASP A 200 12.78 6.91 20.32
CA ASP A 200 13.87 6.46 21.20
C ASP A 200 14.61 5.25 20.62
N ALA A 201 15.48 4.60 21.41
CA ALA A 201 16.23 3.44 20.94
C ALA A 201 15.34 2.21 20.60
N THR A 202 14.14 2.13 21.18
CA THR A 202 13.17 1.04 20.98
C THR A 202 12.13 1.38 19.90
N ASN A 203 11.95 2.67 19.60
CA ASN A 203 11.16 3.21 18.52
C ASN A 203 11.99 4.27 17.75
N PRO A 204 12.96 3.85 16.93
CA PRO A 204 13.86 4.78 16.27
C PRO A 204 13.13 5.64 15.24
N VAL A 205 13.62 6.88 15.10
CA VAL A 205 13.17 7.86 14.10
C VAL A 205 13.34 7.26 12.69
N PRO A 206 12.31 7.25 11.84
CA PRO A 206 12.45 6.87 10.44
C PRO A 206 13.38 7.83 9.67
N VAL A 207 14.31 7.32 8.85
CA VAL A 207 15.18 8.18 8.02
C VAL A 207 14.40 8.94 6.95
N ASN A 208 13.42 8.28 6.33
CA ASN A 208 12.50 8.91 5.39
C ASN A 208 11.22 8.07 5.24
N HIS A 209 10.11 8.76 4.99
CA HIS A 209 8.86 8.14 4.55
C HIS A 209 8.77 8.11 3.01
N ARG A 210 7.84 7.30 2.51
CA ARG A 210 7.77 6.97 1.09
C ARG A 210 6.39 6.50 0.68
N LEU A 211 6.12 6.68 -0.61
CA LEU A 211 5.17 5.84 -1.34
C LEU A 211 5.89 4.56 -1.77
N THR A 212 5.26 3.42 -1.55
CA THR A 212 5.74 2.11 -1.97
C THR A 212 4.67 1.40 -2.79
N VAL A 213 5.08 0.73 -3.86
CA VAL A 213 4.21 -0.17 -4.64
C VAL A 213 4.87 -1.53 -4.71
N VAL A 214 4.15 -2.55 -4.25
CA VAL A 214 4.61 -3.95 -4.28
C VAL A 214 3.70 -4.76 -5.19
N PHE A 215 4.29 -5.65 -5.99
CA PHE A 215 3.54 -6.60 -6.81
C PHE A 215 3.48 -7.97 -6.14
N ASP A 216 2.32 -8.28 -5.57
CA ASP A 216 2.02 -9.59 -5.03
C ASP A 216 1.70 -10.58 -6.15
N ARG A 217 2.78 -11.16 -6.70
CA ARG A 217 2.76 -12.10 -7.81
C ARG A 217 2.38 -13.50 -7.35
N GLN A 218 1.60 -14.20 -8.17
CA GLN A 218 1.19 -15.59 -7.89
C GLN A 218 2.37 -16.56 -7.76
N ASP A 219 3.52 -16.26 -8.37
CA ASP A 219 4.71 -17.11 -8.38
C ASP A 219 5.69 -16.82 -7.22
N SER A 220 5.31 -16.05 -6.19
CA SER A 220 6.28 -15.65 -5.16
C SER A 220 6.86 -16.80 -4.33
N ARG A 221 6.21 -17.98 -4.28
CA ARG A 221 6.80 -19.22 -3.76
C ARG A 221 8.02 -19.66 -4.58
N ALA A 222 7.94 -19.59 -5.91
CA ALA A 222 9.05 -19.93 -6.79
C ALA A 222 10.27 -19.00 -6.54
N TRP A 223 10.02 -17.77 -6.10
CA TRP A 223 11.03 -16.78 -5.71
C TRP A 223 11.44 -16.85 -4.23
N SER A 224 10.98 -17.85 -3.48
CA SER A 224 11.29 -18.06 -2.05
C SER A 224 10.85 -16.91 -1.12
N PHE A 225 9.86 -16.11 -1.53
CA PHE A 225 9.29 -15.06 -0.68
C PHE A 225 8.15 -15.56 0.22
N ASP A 226 7.54 -16.71 -0.11
CA ASP A 226 6.58 -17.36 0.76
C ASP A 226 6.89 -18.86 0.90
N THR A 227 6.37 -19.49 1.96
CA THR A 227 6.69 -20.86 2.38
C THR A 227 5.44 -21.70 2.61
N ALA A 228 5.55 -23.03 2.47
CA ALA A 228 4.40 -23.94 2.61
C ALA A 228 3.92 -24.00 4.07
N ALA A 229 4.88 -23.94 4.97
CA ALA A 229 4.70 -23.94 6.41
C ALA A 229 5.70 -22.97 7.04
N GLY A 230 5.29 -22.37 8.16
CA GLY A 230 6.10 -21.39 8.87
C GLY A 230 6.01 -19.98 8.30
N PRO A 231 6.81 -19.06 8.86
CA PRO A 231 6.78 -17.64 8.51
C PRO A 231 7.26 -17.42 7.08
N ASP A 232 6.69 -16.41 6.44
CA ASP A 232 7.06 -15.99 5.09
C ASP A 232 8.18 -14.95 5.14
N ASN A 233 9.11 -15.06 4.19
CA ASN A 233 10.19 -14.09 4.06
C ASN A 233 9.65 -12.72 3.63
N GLY A 234 8.67 -12.69 2.73
CA GLY A 234 8.19 -11.48 2.07
C GLY A 234 9.24 -10.86 1.14
N ILE A 235 8.77 -10.00 0.24
CA ILE A 235 9.61 -9.10 -0.53
C ILE A 235 10.31 -8.15 0.44
N ARG A 236 11.60 -7.89 0.23
CA ARG A 236 12.39 -6.98 1.07
C ARG A 236 12.64 -5.67 0.37
N PHE A 237 13.06 -4.67 1.13
CA PHE A 237 13.37 -3.35 0.58
C PHE A 237 14.40 -3.43 -0.57
N ALA A 238 15.40 -4.31 -0.45
CA ALA A 238 16.41 -4.54 -1.48
C ALA A 238 15.85 -5.12 -2.80
N ASN A 239 14.61 -5.62 -2.81
CA ASN A 239 13.94 -6.13 -4.00
C ASN A 239 13.10 -5.05 -4.72
N LEU A 240 13.08 -3.82 -4.20
CA LEU A 240 12.35 -2.70 -4.79
C LEU A 240 13.28 -1.79 -5.58
N LYS A 241 12.75 -1.21 -6.67
CA LYS A 241 13.44 -0.19 -7.44
C LYS A 241 13.21 1.21 -6.83
N ASP A 242 14.27 1.99 -6.70
CA ASP A 242 14.16 3.41 -6.36
C ASP A 242 13.79 4.23 -7.61
N PHE A 243 12.68 4.96 -7.54
CA PHE A 243 12.24 5.89 -8.58
C PHE A 243 12.04 7.31 -8.05
N SER A 244 12.60 7.65 -6.89
CA SER A 244 12.47 8.96 -6.25
C SER A 244 12.92 10.13 -7.15
N ASN A 245 13.80 9.87 -8.11
CA ASN A 245 14.37 10.86 -9.03
C ASN A 245 13.93 10.67 -10.50
N ASN A 246 12.85 9.94 -10.76
CA ASN A 246 12.30 9.78 -12.12
C ASN A 246 11.58 11.07 -12.58
N ILE A 247 12.37 12.06 -12.96
CA ILE A 247 11.91 13.38 -13.43
C ILE A 247 12.28 13.50 -14.90
N VAL A 248 11.31 13.83 -15.76
CA VAL A 248 11.52 13.96 -17.20
C VAL A 248 11.02 15.29 -17.73
N SER A 249 11.75 15.88 -18.66
CA SER A 249 11.43 17.16 -19.31
C SER A 249 11.46 17.11 -20.84
N SER A 250 11.99 16.04 -21.43
CA SER A 250 12.05 15.83 -22.87
C SER A 250 11.75 14.37 -23.23
N THR A 251 11.32 14.14 -24.47
CA THR A 251 11.13 12.79 -25.01
C THR A 251 12.47 12.26 -25.51
N PRO A 252 12.94 11.09 -25.06
CA PRO A 252 14.21 10.53 -25.55
C PRO A 252 14.09 10.09 -27.00
N ALA A 253 15.20 10.15 -27.74
CA ALA A 253 15.26 9.64 -29.11
C ALA A 253 15.06 8.11 -29.17
N ASN A 254 15.50 7.40 -28.13
CA ASN A 254 15.30 5.97 -27.97
C ASN A 254 15.06 5.65 -26.48
N SER A 255 13.87 5.11 -26.18
CA SER A 255 13.47 4.78 -24.81
C SER A 255 14.37 3.75 -24.14
N CYS A 256 14.89 2.76 -24.87
CA CYS A 256 15.65 1.66 -24.25
C CYS A 256 17.10 2.01 -23.93
N SER A 257 17.67 3.05 -24.55
CA SER A 257 18.98 3.60 -24.19
C SER A 257 18.91 4.70 -23.13
N ASP A 258 17.72 5.23 -22.86
CA ASP A 258 17.52 6.29 -21.88
C ASP A 258 17.54 5.75 -20.44
N PRO A 259 18.20 6.43 -19.49
CA PRO A 259 18.35 5.94 -18.12
C PRO A 259 17.05 5.87 -17.32
N ILE A 260 16.02 6.66 -17.67
CA ILE A 260 14.71 6.64 -17.01
C ILE A 260 13.75 5.76 -17.81
N PHE A 261 13.55 6.06 -19.09
CA PHE A 261 12.61 5.32 -19.94
C PHE A 261 13.02 3.86 -20.12
N GLY A 262 14.31 3.54 -20.13
CA GLY A 262 14.78 2.16 -20.24
C GLY A 262 14.40 1.31 -19.04
N LEU A 263 14.22 1.94 -17.86
CA LEU A 263 13.79 1.28 -16.64
C LEU A 263 12.27 1.07 -16.58
N ILE A 264 11.47 1.92 -17.25
CA ILE A 264 10.00 1.93 -17.15
C ILE A 264 9.27 1.58 -18.46
N THR A 265 10.00 1.17 -19.51
CA THR A 265 9.40 0.77 -20.79
C THR A 265 9.49 -0.76 -20.95
N PRO A 266 8.35 -1.48 -20.97
CA PRO A 266 8.35 -2.92 -21.24
C PRO A 266 9.05 -3.26 -22.55
N GLY A 267 9.87 -4.32 -22.53
CA GLY A 267 10.65 -4.75 -23.70
C GLY A 267 12.04 -4.12 -23.80
N CYS A 268 12.38 -3.14 -22.97
CA CYS A 268 13.76 -2.67 -22.86
C CYS A 268 14.61 -3.59 -21.97
N PRO A 269 15.92 -3.78 -22.26
CA PRO A 269 16.81 -4.66 -21.49
C PRO A 269 16.84 -4.37 -19.98
N ASN A 270 16.70 -3.11 -19.60
CA ASN A 270 16.79 -2.65 -18.21
C ASN A 270 15.41 -2.49 -17.54
N TYR A 271 14.32 -2.95 -18.17
CA TYR A 271 12.99 -2.79 -17.62
C TYR A 271 12.85 -3.46 -16.26
N TYR A 272 12.45 -2.72 -15.22
CA TYR A 272 12.61 -3.17 -13.83
C TYR A 272 11.85 -4.45 -13.47
N LEU A 273 10.74 -4.77 -14.14
CA LEU A 273 9.94 -5.99 -13.88
C LEU A 273 10.34 -7.18 -14.76
N ALA A 274 11.05 -6.94 -15.86
CA ALA A 274 11.46 -7.98 -16.80
C ALA A 274 12.80 -7.63 -17.47
N PRO A 275 13.88 -7.47 -16.68
CA PRO A 275 15.18 -7.15 -17.23
C PRO A 275 15.77 -8.39 -17.94
N TYR A 276 16.58 -8.16 -18.97
CA TYR A 276 17.25 -9.23 -19.71
C TYR A 276 18.59 -8.76 -20.27
N THR A 277 19.42 -9.73 -20.65
CA THR A 277 20.73 -9.48 -21.30
C THR A 277 20.91 -10.35 -22.53
N GLY A 278 21.76 -9.90 -23.47
CA GLY A 278 22.17 -10.67 -24.65
C GLY A 278 21.14 -10.77 -25.77
N LEU A 279 21.56 -11.44 -26.86
CA LEU A 279 20.75 -11.82 -28.01
C LEU A 279 21.03 -13.31 -28.29
N PRO A 280 20.08 -14.24 -28.08
CA PRO A 280 18.69 -14.03 -27.67
C PRO A 280 18.54 -13.53 -26.21
N PRO A 281 17.41 -12.87 -25.88
CA PRO A 281 17.15 -12.36 -24.52
C PRO A 281 17.22 -13.44 -23.43
N VAL A 282 18.08 -13.24 -22.44
CA VAL A 282 18.16 -14.06 -21.23
C VAL A 282 17.65 -13.25 -20.03
N PRO A 283 16.53 -13.65 -19.39
CA PRO A 283 16.00 -12.95 -18.22
C PRO A 283 17.00 -12.89 -17.07
N ILE A 284 17.06 -11.75 -16.39
CA ILE A 284 17.79 -11.58 -15.12
C ILE A 284 16.82 -11.29 -13.97
N THR A 285 17.31 -11.24 -12.74
CA THR A 285 16.48 -11.02 -11.55
C THR A 285 15.72 -9.69 -11.63
N PRO A 286 14.37 -9.70 -11.65
CA PRO A 286 13.57 -8.48 -11.68
C PRO A 286 13.47 -7.85 -10.29
N SER A 287 13.03 -6.59 -10.27
CA SER A 287 12.45 -5.97 -9.07
C SER A 287 11.01 -6.45 -8.87
N PHE A 288 10.52 -6.38 -7.62
CA PHE A 288 9.19 -6.85 -7.23
C PHE A 288 8.23 -5.71 -6.88
N GLY A 289 8.61 -4.50 -7.25
CA GLY A 289 7.93 -3.27 -6.90
C GLY A 289 8.89 -2.09 -6.99
N TYR A 290 8.45 -0.95 -6.48
CA TYR A 290 9.24 0.26 -6.42
C TYR A 290 8.84 1.14 -5.24
N TYR A 291 9.64 2.18 -5.00
CA TYR A 291 9.30 3.24 -4.06
C TYR A 291 9.68 4.61 -4.60
N ILE A 292 9.00 5.63 -4.06
CA ILE A 292 9.27 7.05 -4.25
C ILE A 292 9.38 7.64 -2.85
N ASN A 293 10.58 8.10 -2.50
CA ASN A 293 10.82 8.78 -1.24
C ASN A 293 10.06 10.11 -1.22
N PHE A 294 9.52 10.45 -0.05
CA PHE A 294 9.08 11.82 0.21
C PHE A 294 10.30 12.73 0.37
N PRO A 295 10.12 14.07 0.32
CA PRO A 295 11.23 14.99 0.54
C PRO A 295 11.93 14.73 1.88
N ALA A 296 13.22 15.09 1.94
CA ALA A 296 13.97 15.01 3.18
C ALA A 296 13.37 15.92 4.27
N ILE A 297 13.75 15.65 5.52
CA ILE A 297 13.37 16.43 6.70
C ILE A 297 13.64 17.92 6.46
N SER A 298 12.63 18.74 6.69
CA SER A 298 12.70 20.20 6.64
C SER A 298 12.02 20.76 7.87
N GLY A 299 12.63 21.75 8.54
CA GLY A 299 12.04 22.35 9.76
C GLY A 299 11.99 21.43 10.99
N GLY A 300 12.73 20.32 11.00
CA GLY A 300 12.81 19.40 12.15
C GLY A 300 11.76 18.28 12.18
N TYR A 301 10.83 18.25 11.23
CA TYR A 301 9.79 17.22 11.12
C TYR A 301 9.91 16.42 9.82
N ILE A 302 9.52 15.15 9.86
CA ILE A 302 9.61 14.24 8.72
C ILE A 302 8.30 14.32 7.93
N PRO A 303 8.34 14.62 6.61
CA PRO A 303 7.16 14.50 5.76
C PRO A 303 6.62 13.07 5.81
N LYS A 304 5.30 12.89 5.99
CA LYS A 304 4.72 11.56 6.24
C LYS A 304 3.42 11.34 5.50
N GLY A 305 3.19 10.09 5.09
CA GLY A 305 1.94 9.68 4.47
C GLY A 305 0.84 9.60 5.52
N ILE A 306 -0.18 10.44 5.38
CA ILE A 306 -1.31 10.49 6.32
C ILE A 306 -2.65 10.11 5.68
N ASN A 307 -2.71 10.14 4.34
CA ASN A 307 -3.86 9.70 3.57
C ASN A 307 -3.52 8.39 2.85
N PRO A 308 -4.43 7.40 2.83
CA PRO A 308 -4.28 6.24 1.96
C PRO A 308 -4.08 6.67 0.50
N PRO A 309 -3.15 6.05 -0.26
CA PRO A 309 -3.08 6.29 -1.69
C PRO A 309 -4.33 5.72 -2.37
N LEU A 310 -4.52 6.06 -3.64
CA LEU A 310 -5.61 5.50 -4.45
C LEU A 310 -5.13 5.22 -5.86
N VAL A 311 -5.60 4.11 -6.45
CA VAL A 311 -5.31 3.76 -7.84
C VAL A 311 -6.61 3.73 -8.64
N VAL A 312 -6.69 4.57 -9.68
CA VAL A 312 -7.87 4.68 -10.55
C VAL A 312 -7.40 4.71 -12.00
N ALA A 313 -7.93 3.80 -12.83
CA ALA A 313 -7.52 3.61 -14.24
C ALA A 313 -6.00 3.52 -14.47
N GLY A 314 -5.26 2.99 -13.50
CA GLY A 314 -3.80 2.89 -13.57
C GLY A 314 -3.04 4.17 -13.35
N SER A 315 -3.71 5.25 -12.97
CA SER A 315 -3.08 6.36 -12.28
C SER A 315 -3.05 6.13 -10.78
N LEU A 316 -1.92 6.48 -10.17
CA LEU A 316 -1.71 6.43 -8.73
C LEU A 316 -1.75 7.85 -8.16
N PHE A 317 -2.60 8.04 -7.17
CA PHE A 317 -2.76 9.27 -6.42
C PHE A 317 -2.22 9.02 -5.01
N TYR A 318 -1.41 9.94 -4.52
CA TYR A 318 -0.85 9.86 -3.17
C TYR A 318 -0.64 11.26 -2.61
N ALA A 319 -0.61 11.37 -1.29
CA ALA A 319 -0.34 12.61 -0.60
C ALA A 319 0.56 12.36 0.61
N TYR A 320 1.34 13.37 0.96
CA TYR A 320 2.08 13.40 2.21
C TYR A 320 1.90 14.77 2.86
N PHE A 321 1.93 14.77 4.19
CA PHE A 321 1.88 15.97 5.01
C PHE A 321 3.28 16.32 5.49
N SER A 322 3.66 17.57 5.30
CA SER A 322 4.89 18.17 5.80
C SER A 322 4.53 19.07 6.98
N PRO A 323 4.78 18.63 8.23
CA PRO A 323 4.58 19.47 9.41
C PRO A 323 5.56 20.65 9.40
N LEU A 324 5.15 21.81 9.92
CA LEU A 324 5.96 23.03 10.00
C LEU A 324 6.20 23.47 11.44
N ASP A 325 5.15 23.57 12.26
CA ASP A 325 5.27 23.95 13.67
C ASP A 325 4.44 23.05 14.59
N SER A 326 4.91 22.89 15.83
CA SER A 326 4.12 22.31 16.90
C SER A 326 3.16 23.34 17.50
N ASP A 327 1.86 23.20 17.25
CA ASP A 327 0.85 23.78 18.12
C ASP A 327 0.09 22.63 18.81
N PRO A 328 0.21 22.48 20.13
CA PRO A 328 -0.44 21.41 20.88
C PRO A 328 -1.97 21.52 20.91
N CYS A 329 -2.56 22.67 20.55
CA CYS A 329 -4.00 22.91 20.53
C CYS A 329 -4.63 22.75 19.14
N VAL A 330 -3.88 22.94 18.05
CA VAL A 330 -4.39 22.75 16.66
C VAL A 330 -3.79 21.56 15.90
N GLY A 331 -3.02 20.69 16.57
CA GLY A 331 -2.51 19.46 15.97
C GLY A 331 -1.32 19.64 15.01
N GLY A 332 -0.64 20.79 15.11
CA GLY A 332 0.47 21.19 14.25
C GLY A 332 0.04 21.93 12.97
N SER A 333 0.85 22.92 12.56
CA SER A 333 0.71 23.58 11.25
C SER A 333 1.48 22.78 10.20
N GLY A 334 1.13 22.92 8.92
CA GLY A 334 1.86 22.24 7.85
C GLY A 334 1.15 22.32 6.51
N THR A 335 1.63 21.52 5.56
CA THR A 335 1.01 21.43 4.22
C THR A 335 0.88 19.98 3.78
N THR A 336 -0.25 19.64 3.15
CA THR A 336 -0.43 18.36 2.45
C THR A 336 -0.19 18.58 0.97
N ASN A 337 0.74 17.83 0.39
CA ASN A 337 1.05 17.90 -1.04
C ASN A 337 0.52 16.64 -1.73
N SER A 338 -0.33 16.85 -2.74
CA SER A 338 -1.03 15.78 -3.44
C SER A 338 -0.47 15.60 -4.83
N TYR A 339 -0.08 14.37 -5.14
CA TYR A 339 0.65 13.99 -6.35
C TYR A 339 -0.14 13.00 -7.19
N LEU A 340 0.18 13.02 -8.49
CA LEU A 340 -0.26 12.04 -9.48
C LEU A 340 0.96 11.38 -10.11
N THR A 341 0.93 10.05 -10.17
CA THR A 341 1.71 9.26 -11.13
C THR A 341 0.73 8.73 -12.19
N THR A 342 0.92 9.13 -13.44
CA THR A 342 -0.04 8.85 -14.52
C THR A 342 -0.15 7.36 -14.87
N ASP A 343 0.92 6.60 -14.68
CA ASP A 343 0.99 5.16 -14.83
C ASP A 343 1.68 4.52 -13.62
N VAL A 344 0.89 3.83 -12.79
CA VAL A 344 1.36 3.12 -11.58
C VAL A 344 2.36 2.01 -11.92
N MET A 345 2.39 1.48 -13.13
CA MET A 345 3.39 0.48 -13.51
C MET A 345 4.71 1.12 -13.97
N ASN A 346 4.68 2.37 -14.42
CA ASN A 346 5.79 3.04 -15.07
C ASN A 346 5.98 4.43 -14.43
N PRO A 347 6.46 4.47 -13.18
CA PRO A 347 6.34 5.65 -12.34
C PRO A 347 7.29 6.76 -12.79
N LEU A 348 6.70 7.92 -13.05
CA LEU A 348 7.36 9.21 -13.13
C LEU A 348 6.93 10.03 -11.92
N VAL A 349 7.90 10.64 -11.23
CA VAL A 349 7.65 11.55 -10.12
C VAL A 349 7.21 12.90 -10.64
N SER A 350 7.81 13.36 -11.74
CA SER A 350 7.44 14.60 -12.43
C SER A 350 7.65 14.44 -13.93
N ASP A 351 6.70 14.94 -14.71
CA ASP A 351 6.75 14.96 -16.17
C ASP A 351 6.38 16.36 -16.67
N SER A 352 7.36 17.08 -17.22
CA SER A 352 7.15 18.44 -17.75
C SER A 352 7.15 18.50 -19.27
N ARG A 353 7.02 17.34 -19.95
CA ARG A 353 6.99 17.29 -21.42
C ARG A 353 5.70 17.93 -21.95
N GLY A 354 5.83 18.73 -23.00
CA GLY A 354 4.69 19.36 -23.67
C GLY A 354 3.83 18.37 -24.47
N GLY A 355 2.55 18.72 -24.66
CA GLY A 355 1.63 17.99 -25.56
C GLY A 355 1.05 16.69 -24.99
N LEU A 356 1.29 16.37 -23.71
CA LEU A 356 0.72 15.20 -23.05
C LEU A 356 -0.68 15.49 -22.48
N LEU A 357 -1.60 14.54 -22.65
CA LEU A 357 -2.97 14.62 -22.09
C LEU A 357 -3.00 14.55 -20.56
N SER A 358 -1.98 13.93 -19.95
CA SER A 358 -1.85 13.80 -18.51
C SER A 358 -0.37 13.74 -18.16
N VAL A 359 0.03 14.44 -17.10
CA VAL A 359 1.41 14.55 -16.65
C VAL A 359 1.53 14.19 -15.17
N SER A 360 2.59 13.46 -14.80
CA SER A 360 2.89 13.15 -13.40
C SER A 360 3.46 14.36 -12.68
N GLY A 361 3.27 14.45 -11.38
CA GLY A 361 3.79 15.55 -10.56
C GLY A 361 2.83 16.00 -9.46
N LEU A 362 3.23 17.07 -8.78
CA LEU A 362 2.40 17.79 -7.81
C LEU A 362 1.15 18.34 -8.51
N LYS A 363 0.00 18.24 -7.84
CA LYS A 363 -1.29 18.71 -8.35
C LYS A 363 -1.88 19.81 -7.50
N PHE A 364 -1.88 19.60 -6.19
CA PHE A 364 -2.45 20.55 -5.24
C PHE A 364 -1.63 20.55 -3.94
N THR A 365 -1.62 21.70 -3.28
CA THR A 365 -1.10 21.86 -1.93
C THR A 365 -2.23 22.39 -1.07
N TRP A 366 -2.45 21.73 0.07
CA TRP A 366 -3.43 22.09 1.07
C TRP A 366 -2.74 22.65 2.30
N ALA A 367 -3.32 23.66 2.93
CA ALA A 367 -2.95 24.07 4.28
C ALA A 367 -3.43 23.00 5.27
N GLY A 368 -2.54 22.54 6.14
CA GLY A 368 -2.84 21.47 7.10
C GLY A 368 -3.02 20.10 6.44
N VAL A 369 -3.82 19.26 7.09
CA VAL A 369 -4.15 17.89 6.66
C VAL A 369 -5.30 17.91 5.65
N ALA A 370 -5.10 17.30 4.49
CA ALA A 370 -6.15 17.10 3.50
C ALA A 370 -7.03 15.88 3.83
N SER A 371 -8.22 15.84 3.25
CA SER A 371 -9.07 14.64 3.28
C SER A 371 -8.41 13.49 2.51
N ASP A 372 -8.94 12.28 2.74
CA ASP A 372 -8.62 11.14 1.88
C ASP A 372 -9.10 11.38 0.44
N PHE A 373 -8.49 10.64 -0.49
CA PHE A 373 -8.91 10.63 -1.88
C PHE A 373 -10.22 9.88 -2.05
N PHE A 374 -11.16 10.45 -2.79
CA PHE A 374 -12.42 9.80 -3.16
C PHE A 374 -12.49 9.59 -4.66
N ALA A 375 -12.62 8.35 -5.14
CA ALA A 375 -12.74 8.10 -6.58
C ALA A 375 -14.06 8.66 -7.15
N ILE A 376 -13.96 9.47 -8.21
CA ILE A 376 -15.10 9.83 -9.07
C ILE A 376 -15.01 9.07 -10.38
N GLY A 377 -16.04 8.25 -10.61
CA GLY A 377 -16.15 7.44 -11.82
C GLY A 377 -14.96 6.51 -11.98
N THR A 378 -14.35 6.53 -13.17
CA THR A 378 -13.27 5.60 -13.54
C THR A 378 -11.94 6.29 -13.82
N ARG A 379 -11.84 7.61 -13.66
CA ARG A 379 -10.68 8.38 -14.18
C ARG A 379 -10.18 9.49 -13.26
N ALA A 380 -10.89 9.83 -12.20
CA ALA A 380 -10.54 10.97 -11.37
C ALA A 380 -10.73 10.66 -9.88
N VAL A 381 -10.11 11.50 -9.06
CA VAL A 381 -10.31 11.53 -7.62
C VAL A 381 -10.67 12.94 -7.18
N LEU A 382 -11.47 13.05 -6.14
CA LEU A 382 -11.59 14.27 -5.35
C LEU A 382 -10.66 14.21 -4.16
N GLN A 383 -10.22 15.39 -3.75
CA GLN A 383 -9.68 15.61 -2.43
C GLN A 383 -10.17 16.97 -1.93
N GLY A 384 -10.59 17.02 -0.67
CA GLY A 384 -10.93 18.25 0.02
C GLY A 384 -9.82 18.67 0.98
N GLY A 385 -9.78 19.95 1.32
CA GLY A 385 -8.85 20.48 2.30
C GLY A 385 -8.97 21.99 2.46
N ALA A 386 -8.14 22.55 3.32
CA ALA A 386 -8.04 23.98 3.48
C ALA A 386 -7.07 24.58 2.45
N LEU A 387 -7.44 25.69 1.84
CA LEU A 387 -6.60 26.49 0.95
C LEU A 387 -6.26 27.81 1.66
N SER A 388 -5.03 28.28 1.50
CA SER A 388 -4.64 29.60 1.98
C SER A 388 -5.39 30.69 1.20
N VAL A 389 -5.95 31.66 1.92
CA VAL A 389 -6.55 32.85 1.31
C VAL A 389 -5.44 33.84 0.97
N SER A 390 -5.43 34.38 -0.25
CA SER A 390 -4.55 35.50 -0.59
C SER A 390 -5.02 36.75 0.14
N ASP A 391 -4.13 37.40 0.90
CA ASP A 391 -4.36 38.67 1.62
C ASP A 391 -5.59 38.67 2.56
N PRO A 392 -5.62 37.82 3.60
CA PRO A 392 -6.71 37.84 4.56
C PRO A 392 -6.75 39.19 5.28
N LYS A 393 -7.92 39.84 5.32
CA LYS A 393 -8.12 41.05 6.13
C LYS A 393 -7.86 40.74 7.61
N ALA A 394 -7.34 41.71 8.36
CA ALA A 394 -7.12 41.54 9.79
C ALA A 394 -8.39 41.05 10.51
N GLY A 395 -8.28 39.96 11.26
CA GLY A 395 -9.40 39.30 11.97
C GLY A 395 -10.20 38.28 11.15
N MET A 396 -9.87 38.06 9.87
CA MET A 396 -10.50 37.01 9.04
C MET A 396 -9.72 35.69 9.08
N SER A 397 -10.40 34.59 8.77
CA SER A 397 -9.74 33.29 8.57
C SER A 397 -8.69 33.39 7.47
N ALA A 398 -7.48 32.87 7.75
CA ALA A 398 -6.40 32.77 6.77
C ALA A 398 -6.59 31.60 5.78
N THR A 399 -7.62 30.78 5.98
CA THR A 399 -7.92 29.62 5.13
C THR A 399 -9.39 29.56 4.73
N THR A 400 -9.64 28.95 3.57
CA THR A 400 -10.98 28.59 3.07
C THR A 400 -11.04 27.11 2.72
N MET A 401 -12.23 26.50 2.76
CA MET A 401 -12.41 25.11 2.37
C MET A 401 -12.52 24.99 0.84
N GLY A 402 -11.84 24.00 0.27
CA GLY A 402 -11.90 23.69 -1.16
C GLY A 402 -12.03 22.19 -1.40
N ILE A 403 -12.56 21.85 -2.58
CA ILE A 403 -12.58 20.48 -3.11
C ILE A 403 -12.02 20.55 -4.53
N ASN A 404 -10.98 19.78 -4.79
CA ASN A 404 -10.33 19.73 -6.11
C ASN A 404 -10.45 18.36 -6.73
N THR A 405 -10.62 18.33 -8.05
CA THR A 405 -10.60 17.09 -8.84
C THR A 405 -9.23 16.91 -9.46
N ILE A 406 -8.60 15.76 -9.22
CA ILE A 406 -7.39 15.35 -9.93
C ILE A 406 -7.78 14.32 -10.99
N GLN A 407 -7.56 14.66 -12.25
CA GLN A 407 -7.79 13.72 -13.37
C GLN A 407 -6.54 12.86 -13.58
N GLY A 408 -6.75 11.54 -13.60
CA GLY A 408 -5.74 10.57 -14.02
C GLY A 408 -5.75 10.36 -15.53
N ASN A 409 -5.12 9.27 -15.95
CA ASN A 409 -5.07 8.85 -17.34
C ASN A 409 -6.47 8.35 -17.81
N ALA A 410 -6.85 8.71 -19.04
CA ALA A 410 -8.12 8.30 -19.63
C ALA A 410 -8.15 6.81 -20.05
N THR A 411 -7.00 6.17 -20.14
CA THR A 411 -6.89 4.75 -20.53
C THR A 411 -7.22 3.86 -19.33
N GLN A 412 -8.33 3.11 -19.40
CA GLN A 412 -8.69 2.12 -18.38
C GLN A 412 -7.75 0.92 -18.46
N ARG A 413 -6.51 1.06 -17.97
CA ARG A 413 -5.50 -0.02 -18.00
C ARG A 413 -5.79 -1.11 -16.98
N PHE A 414 -6.43 -0.75 -15.86
CA PHE A 414 -6.73 -1.66 -14.76
C PHE A 414 -8.21 -1.60 -14.39
N PRO A 415 -8.93 -2.73 -14.45
CA PRO A 415 -10.29 -2.82 -13.94
C PRO A 415 -10.32 -2.52 -12.43
N LYS A 416 -11.29 -1.72 -11.99
CA LYS A 416 -11.47 -1.40 -10.57
C LYS A 416 -11.91 -2.68 -9.83
N PRO A 417 -11.21 -3.12 -8.75
CA PRO A 417 -11.70 -4.20 -7.92
C PRO A 417 -13.04 -3.79 -7.26
N ARG A 418 -14.04 -4.69 -7.21
CA ARG A 418 -15.28 -4.40 -6.48
C ARG A 418 -15.03 -4.56 -4.99
N ALA A 419 -14.75 -3.46 -4.30
CA ALA A 419 -14.90 -3.38 -2.85
C ALA A 419 -16.31 -2.87 -2.53
N TRP A 420 -17.03 -3.56 -1.65
CA TRP A 420 -18.38 -3.19 -1.24
C TRP A 420 -18.31 -2.09 -0.16
N ARG A 421 -17.78 -0.91 -0.51
CA ARG A 421 -17.55 0.25 0.38
C ARG A 421 -16.60 0.00 1.56
N THR A 422 -15.68 0.92 1.75
CA THR A 422 -15.22 1.34 3.08
C THR A 422 -16.17 2.47 3.49
N VAL A 423 -16.81 2.37 4.65
CA VAL A 423 -17.56 3.51 5.21
C VAL A 423 -16.52 4.33 5.97
N HIS A 424 -16.22 5.52 5.44
CA HIS A 424 -15.37 6.51 6.10
C HIS A 424 -16.17 7.28 7.14
#